data_AF-A0A7S0AHE3-F1
#
_entry.id   AF-A0A7S0AHE3-F1
#
_cell.length_a   1.000
_cell.length_b   1.000
_cell.length_c   1.000
_cell.angle_alpha   90.00
_cell.angle_beta   90.00
_cell.angle_gamma   90.00
#
_symmetry.space_group_name_H-M   'P 1'
#
loop_
_entity.id
_entity.type
_entity.pdbx_description
1 polymer ?
#
loop_
_entity_poly.entity_id
_entity_poly.type
_entity_poly.pdbx_seq_one_letter_code
_entity_poly.pdbx_strand_id
1 'polypeptide(L)'
;MAHDELLPPRFVNLQFGTLCSGIAMALIALFVPFTFLDDFVSAGVLLAFCITNNAVVIFRASSHIRNPSSCDERRLFERELASFNAAAFGGAFFLCYSYFYTSILPIFVVVVLAIRLGKKMTKAQSGDGFEAPTGLPFVAIFINAVLIFQLEPLGLGILFCFVSLCALLYFWSSGSQGADAEVKHRWSEAVRAS
;
A
#
# COMPACT_ATOMS: atom_id res chain seq x y z
N MET A 1 10.67 5.99 -12.29
CA MET A 1 11.00 4.64 -11.79
C MET A 1 12.24 4.05 -12.45
N ALA A 2 12.27 3.82 -13.77
CA ALA A 2 13.44 3.25 -14.46
C ALA A 2 14.71 4.14 -14.41
N HIS A 3 14.54 5.46 -14.30
CA HIS A 3 15.64 6.42 -14.17
C HIS A 3 16.06 6.69 -12.72
N ASP A 4 15.29 6.23 -11.73
CA ASP A 4 15.53 6.56 -10.31
C ASP A 4 16.47 5.55 -9.63
N GLU A 5 17.20 4.73 -10.42
CA GLU A 5 18.07 3.62 -10.01
C GLU A 5 17.43 2.57 -9.08
N LEU A 6 16.13 2.69 -8.80
CA LEU A 6 15.35 1.82 -7.92
C LEU A 6 15.05 0.44 -8.52
N LEU A 7 15.20 0.28 -9.83
CA LEU A 7 14.96 -0.99 -10.52
C LEU A 7 16.27 -1.52 -11.13
N PRO A 8 16.44 -2.85 -11.21
CA PRO A 8 17.59 -3.44 -11.87
C PRO A 8 17.74 -2.90 -13.31
N PRO A 9 18.96 -2.66 -13.81
CA PRO A 9 19.19 -2.04 -15.12
C PRO A 9 18.48 -2.76 -16.29
N ARG A 10 18.19 -4.05 -16.13
CA ARG A 10 17.48 -4.88 -17.13
C ARG A 10 16.03 -4.46 -17.36
N PHE A 11 15.39 -3.82 -16.38
CA PHE A 11 14.01 -3.31 -16.50
C PHE A 11 13.93 -1.89 -17.06
N VAL A 12 15.07 -1.27 -17.36
CA VAL A 12 15.10 0.09 -17.93
C VAL A 12 14.65 0.10 -19.38
N ASN A 13 14.78 -1.02 -20.10
CA ASN A 13 14.23 -1.13 -21.45
C ASN A 13 12.71 -1.33 -21.42
N LEU A 14 11.97 -0.26 -21.71
CA LEU A 14 10.51 -0.23 -21.72
C LEU A 14 9.91 -1.36 -22.57
N GLN A 15 10.49 -1.62 -23.75
CA GLN A 15 10.00 -2.65 -24.67
C GLN A 15 10.10 -4.05 -24.05
N PHE A 16 11.20 -4.33 -23.34
CA PHE A 16 11.40 -5.61 -22.66
C PHE A 16 10.43 -5.77 -21.48
N GLY A 17 10.20 -4.70 -20.71
CA GLY A 17 9.22 -4.69 -19.62
C GLY A 17 7.80 -4.97 -20.12
N THR A 18 7.38 -4.28 -21.18
CA THR A 18 6.05 -4.49 -21.80
C THR A 18 5.91 -5.89 -22.37
N LEU A 19 6.93 -6.41 -23.07
CA LEU A 19 6.92 -7.77 -23.61
C LEU A 19 6.82 -8.82 -22.50
N CYS A 20 7.63 -8.68 -21.45
CA CYS A 20 7.64 -9.61 -20.32
C CYS A 20 6.30 -9.59 -19.56
N SER A 21 5.75 -8.40 -19.31
CA SER A 21 4.44 -8.24 -18.68
C SER A 21 3.32 -8.83 -19.54
N GLY A 22 3.37 -8.62 -20.87
CA GLY A 22 2.39 -9.17 -21.80
C GLY A 22 2.43 -10.70 -21.86
N ILE A 23 3.62 -11.31 -21.94
CA ILE A 23 3.77 -12.77 -21.92
C ILE A 23 3.27 -13.35 -20.59
N ALA A 24 3.66 -12.75 -19.46
CA ALA A 24 3.19 -13.19 -18.15
C ALA A 24 1.66 -13.12 -18.05
N MET A 25 1.05 -12.03 -18.53
CA MET A 25 -0.41 -11.87 -18.51
C MET A 25 -1.11 -12.86 -19.44
N ALA A 26 -0.56 -13.13 -20.63
CA ALA A 26 -1.10 -14.12 -21.57
C ALA A 26 -1.05 -15.53 -20.98
N LEU A 27 0.04 -15.89 -20.28
CA LEU A 27 0.14 -17.17 -19.59
C LEU A 27 -0.91 -17.28 -18.48
N ILE A 28 -1.08 -16.24 -17.66
CA ILE A 28 -2.11 -16.23 -16.61
C ILE A 28 -3.51 -16.40 -17.24
N ALA A 29 -3.80 -15.67 -18.31
CA ALA A 29 -5.09 -15.74 -19.01
C ALA A 29 -5.39 -17.11 -19.65
N LEU A 30 -4.36 -17.89 -20.00
CA LEU A 30 -4.54 -19.25 -20.53
C LEU A 30 -4.93 -20.27 -19.47
N PHE A 31 -4.52 -20.07 -18.21
CA PHE A 31 -4.73 -21.04 -17.12
C PHE A 31 -5.81 -20.61 -16.11
N VAL A 32 -6.13 -19.32 -16.03
CA VAL A 32 -7.09 -18.76 -15.07
C VAL A 32 -8.39 -18.37 -15.78
N PRO A 33 -9.55 -18.91 -15.36
CA PRO A 33 -10.86 -18.49 -15.86
C PRO A 33 -11.04 -16.96 -15.79
N PHE A 34 -11.66 -16.40 -16.83
CA PHE A 34 -11.84 -14.95 -16.98
C PHE A 34 -12.54 -14.30 -15.78
N THR A 35 -13.48 -15.00 -15.13
CA THR A 35 -14.21 -14.51 -13.94
C THR A 35 -13.26 -14.18 -12.78
N PHE A 36 -12.29 -15.07 -12.50
CA PHE A 36 -11.32 -14.82 -11.43
C PHE A 36 -10.29 -13.76 -11.80
N LEU A 37 -10.01 -13.61 -13.10
CA LEU A 37 -9.08 -12.60 -13.59
C LEU A 37 -9.69 -11.19 -13.45
N ASP A 38 -10.98 -11.03 -13.74
CA ASP A 38 -11.71 -9.77 -13.56
C ASP A 38 -11.75 -9.34 -12.08
N ASP A 39 -12.06 -10.28 -11.19
CA ASP A 39 -12.02 -10.05 -9.74
C ASP A 39 -10.61 -9.71 -9.25
N PHE A 40 -9.59 -10.41 -9.74
CA PHE A 40 -8.19 -10.15 -9.38
C PHE A 40 -7.75 -8.75 -9.81
N VAL A 41 -8.06 -8.34 -11.05
CA VAL A 41 -7.74 -7.00 -11.56
C VAL A 41 -8.48 -5.93 -10.75
N SER A 42 -9.77 -6.13 -10.48
CA SER A 42 -10.59 -5.22 -9.66
C SER A 42 -10.02 -5.08 -8.26
N ALA A 43 -9.66 -6.18 -7.59
CA ALA A 43 -9.04 -6.17 -6.27
C ALA A 43 -7.70 -5.44 -6.28
N GLY A 44 -6.88 -5.67 -7.31
CA GLY A 44 -5.59 -5.00 -7.49
C GLY A 44 -5.72 -3.48 -7.63
N VAL A 45 -6.69 -3.01 -8.42
CA VAL A 45 -6.97 -1.57 -8.59
C VAL A 45 -7.47 -0.96 -7.28
N LEU A 46 -8.39 -1.62 -6.57
CA LEU A 46 -8.89 -1.15 -5.27
C LEU A 46 -7.78 -1.07 -4.22
N LEU A 47 -6.89 -2.06 -4.19
CA LEU A 47 -5.71 -2.07 -3.32
C LEU A 47 -4.78 -0.90 -3.65
N ALA A 48 -4.53 -0.63 -4.94
CA ALA A 48 -3.72 0.50 -5.37
C ALA A 48 -4.34 1.84 -4.94
N PHE A 49 -5.67 1.99 -5.00
CA PHE A 49 -6.34 3.17 -4.47
C PHE A 49 -6.24 3.28 -2.95
N CYS A 50 -6.33 2.18 -2.20
CA CYS A 50 -6.08 2.18 -0.76
C CYS A 50 -4.65 2.65 -0.43
N ILE A 51 -3.65 2.14 -1.14
CA ILE A 51 -2.24 2.56 -0.96
C ILE A 51 -2.08 4.05 -1.29
N THR A 52 -2.68 4.51 -2.38
CA THR A 52 -2.61 5.92 -2.81
C THR A 52 -3.28 6.84 -1.79
N ASN A 53 -4.46 6.48 -1.28
CA ASN A 53 -5.16 7.25 -0.26
C ASN A 53 -4.35 7.31 1.05
N ASN A 54 -3.74 6.20 1.46
CA ASN A 54 -2.82 6.17 2.61
C ASN A 54 -1.59 7.06 2.38
N ALA A 55 -1.01 7.06 1.17
CA ALA A 55 0.11 7.91 0.82
C ALA A 55 -0.26 9.40 0.89
N VAL A 56 -1.44 9.80 0.41
CA VAL A 56 -1.96 11.18 0.53
C VAL A 56 -2.12 11.57 2.00
N VAL A 57 -2.67 10.67 2.82
CA VAL A 57 -2.83 10.85 4.27
C VAL A 57 -1.48 11.06 4.95
N ILE A 58 -0.49 10.20 4.67
CA ILE A 58 0.86 10.29 5.23
C ILE A 58 1.56 11.57 4.75
N PHE A 59 1.45 11.92 3.47
CA PHE A 59 2.05 13.12 2.90
C PHE A 59 1.51 14.39 3.56
N ARG A 60 0.19 14.47 3.76
CA ARG A 60 -0.46 15.57 4.48
C ARG A 60 -0.07 15.65 5.96
N ALA A 61 0.18 14.52 6.61
CA ALA A 61 0.68 14.51 7.97
C ALA A 61 2.17 14.92 8.04
N SER A 62 2.96 14.53 7.04
CA SER A 62 4.40 14.76 6.99
C SER A 62 4.79 16.23 6.82
N SER A 63 3.94 17.06 6.20
CA SER A 63 4.19 18.51 6.07
C SER A 63 4.29 19.22 7.42
N HIS A 64 3.75 18.64 8.49
CA HIS A 64 3.78 19.18 9.84
C HIS A 64 4.92 18.61 10.70
N ILE A 65 5.36 17.38 10.42
CA ILE A 65 6.40 16.64 11.15
C ILE A 65 7.79 17.05 10.63
N ARG A 66 8.06 18.36 10.55
CA ARG A 66 9.39 18.88 10.17
C ARG A 66 10.31 19.11 11.37
N ASN A 67 9.76 19.11 12.58
CA ASN A 67 10.53 19.37 13.80
C ASN A 67 11.19 18.08 14.34
N PRO A 68 12.46 18.12 14.79
CA PRO A 68 13.20 16.92 15.21
C PRO A 68 12.63 16.21 16.45
N SER A 69 11.80 16.86 17.26
CA SER A 69 11.10 16.25 18.41
C SER A 69 9.89 15.38 18.03
N SER A 70 9.55 15.27 16.74
CA SER A 70 8.30 14.66 16.26
C SER A 70 8.43 13.21 15.78
N CYS A 71 9.58 12.54 16.02
CA CYS A 71 9.77 11.14 15.64
C CYS A 71 8.75 10.21 16.36
N ASP A 72 8.47 10.47 17.63
CA ASP A 72 7.48 9.70 18.40
C ASP A 72 6.04 9.98 17.92
N GLU A 73 5.72 11.23 17.58
CA GLU A 73 4.41 11.60 17.03
C GLU A 73 4.15 10.93 15.67
N ARG A 74 5.18 10.82 14.83
CA ARG A 74 5.10 10.10 13.56
C ARG A 74 4.73 8.63 13.76
N ARG A 75 5.40 7.95 14.69
CA ARG A 75 5.11 6.53 15.00
C ARG A 75 3.70 6.36 15.55
N LEU A 76 3.24 7.28 16.41
CA LEU A 76 1.88 7.26 16.92
C LEU A 76 0.85 7.45 15.81
N PHE A 77 1.10 8.38 14.89
CA PHE A 77 0.25 8.61 13.72
C PHE A 77 0.21 7.40 12.79
N GLU A 78 1.36 6.81 12.45
CA GLU A 78 1.45 5.60 11.63
C GLU A 78 0.70 4.42 12.29
N ARG A 79 0.80 4.27 13.61
CA ARG A 79 0.05 3.25 14.36
C ARG A 79 -1.46 3.50 14.35
N GLU A 80 -1.91 4.76 14.47
CA GLU A 80 -3.34 5.10 14.36
C GLU A 80 -3.87 4.92 12.93
N LEU A 81 -3.06 5.21 11.92
CA LEU A 81 -3.43 4.96 10.52
C LEU A 81 -3.51 3.46 10.23
N ALA A 82 -2.56 2.68 10.76
CA ALA A 82 -2.59 1.22 10.65
C ALA A 82 -3.81 0.63 11.36
N SER A 83 -4.16 1.11 12.56
CA SER A 83 -5.36 0.66 13.27
C SER A 83 -6.65 1.09 12.57
N PHE A 84 -6.68 2.27 11.94
CA PHE A 84 -7.77 2.70 11.08
C PHE A 84 -7.96 1.75 9.89
N ASN A 85 -6.89 1.41 9.16
CA ASN A 85 -6.96 0.49 8.04
C ASN A 85 -7.44 -0.90 8.51
N ALA A 86 -6.86 -1.44 9.59
CA ALA A 86 -7.27 -2.72 10.15
C ALA A 86 -8.76 -2.73 10.54
N ALA A 87 -9.24 -1.66 11.19
CA ALA A 87 -10.65 -1.51 11.54
C ALA A 87 -11.54 -1.35 10.29
N ALA A 88 -11.08 -0.64 9.26
CA ALA A 88 -11.81 -0.45 8.01
C ALA A 88 -11.98 -1.76 7.25
N PHE A 89 -10.90 -2.53 7.09
CA PHE A 89 -10.95 -3.86 6.47
C PHE A 89 -11.76 -4.85 7.33
N GLY A 90 -11.58 -4.85 8.65
CA GLY A 90 -12.38 -5.69 9.55
C GLY A 90 -13.87 -5.36 9.50
N GLY A 91 -14.22 -4.07 9.52
CA GLY A 91 -15.61 -3.62 9.41
C GLY A 91 -16.24 -3.96 8.07
N ALA A 92 -15.50 -3.78 6.98
CA ALA A 92 -15.93 -4.17 5.64
C ALA A 92 -16.16 -5.69 5.53
N PHE A 93 -15.26 -6.50 6.09
CA PHE A 93 -15.43 -7.95 6.15
C PHE A 93 -16.73 -8.35 6.88
N PHE A 94 -16.95 -7.84 8.10
CA PHE A 94 -18.17 -8.17 8.85
C PHE A 94 -19.46 -7.69 8.15
N LEU A 95 -19.39 -6.57 7.43
CA LEU A 95 -20.51 -6.03 6.68
C LEU A 95 -20.90 -6.94 5.50
N CYS A 96 -19.92 -7.45 4.74
CA CYS A 96 -20.15 -8.27 3.56
C CYS A 96 -20.58 -9.71 3.88
N TYR A 97 -20.06 -10.32 4.95
CA TYR A 97 -20.37 -11.72 5.33
C TYR A 97 -21.61 -11.85 6.24
N SER A 98 -22.59 -10.94 6.09
CA SER A 98 -23.91 -11.01 6.73
C SER A 98 -23.94 -10.91 8.27
N TYR A 99 -22.87 -10.41 8.90
CA TYR A 99 -22.87 -10.10 10.34
C TYR A 99 -23.16 -8.63 10.60
N PHE A 100 -24.25 -8.12 10.02
CA PHE A 100 -24.61 -6.69 10.05
C PHE A 100 -24.55 -6.07 11.46
N TYR A 101 -25.12 -6.74 12.47
CA TYR A 101 -25.08 -6.26 13.85
C TYR A 101 -23.67 -6.19 14.43
N THR A 102 -22.80 -7.15 14.10
CA THR A 102 -21.40 -7.13 14.56
C THR A 102 -20.58 -6.08 13.83
N SER A 103 -21.00 -5.66 12.63
CA SER A 103 -20.32 -4.62 11.83
C SER A 103 -20.52 -3.20 12.38
N ILE A 104 -21.54 -2.98 13.23
CA ILE A 104 -21.82 -1.66 13.84
C ILE A 104 -20.62 -1.18 14.67
N LEU A 105 -20.05 -2.06 15.49
CA LEU A 105 -18.92 -1.74 16.35
C LEU A 105 -17.66 -1.32 15.56
N PRO A 106 -17.13 -2.10 14.58
CA PRO A 106 -15.98 -1.70 13.79
C PRO A 106 -16.27 -0.48 12.92
N ILE A 107 -17.47 -0.31 12.36
CA ILE A 107 -17.83 0.91 11.62
C ILE A 107 -17.75 2.13 12.54
N PHE A 108 -18.30 2.04 13.76
CA PHE A 108 -18.20 3.11 14.74
C PHE A 108 -16.73 3.43 15.08
N VAL A 109 -15.89 2.40 15.29
CA VAL A 109 -14.45 2.58 15.52
C VAL A 109 -13.77 3.28 14.34
N VAL A 110 -14.09 2.88 13.10
CA VAL A 110 -13.58 3.51 11.86
C VAL A 110 -13.96 4.98 11.81
N VAL A 111 -15.22 5.33 12.09
CA VAL A 111 -15.68 6.73 12.11
C VAL A 111 -14.96 7.54 13.18
N VAL A 112 -14.84 7.01 14.41
CA VAL A 112 -14.13 7.69 15.50
C VAL A 112 -12.65 7.91 15.15
N LEU A 113 -11.97 6.91 14.58
CA LEU A 113 -10.58 7.01 14.16
C LEU A 113 -10.42 8.01 13.00
N ALA A 114 -11.30 7.98 12.00
CA ALA A 114 -11.30 8.94 10.89
C ALA A 114 -11.47 10.38 11.39
N ILE A 115 -12.39 10.63 12.34
CA ILE A 115 -12.57 11.96 12.93
C ILE A 115 -11.33 12.38 13.73
N ARG A 116 -10.73 11.48 14.51
CA ARG A 116 -9.51 11.78 15.29
C ARG A 116 -8.33 12.10 14.38
N LEU A 117 -8.09 11.29 13.35
CA LEU A 117 -7.03 11.51 12.36
C LEU A 117 -7.29 12.79 11.55
N GLY A 118 -8.53 13.01 11.11
CA GLY A 118 -8.94 14.22 10.40
C GLY A 118 -8.72 15.49 11.22
N LYS A 119 -9.09 15.49 12.52
CA LYS A 119 -8.81 16.63 13.42
C LYS A 119 -7.32 16.89 13.59
N LYS A 120 -6.48 15.83 13.70
CA LYS A 120 -5.02 15.99 13.75
C LYS A 120 -4.48 16.62 12.46
N MET A 121 -5.00 16.21 11.30
CA MET A 121 -4.62 16.80 10.01
C MET A 121 -5.08 18.26 9.85
N THR A 122 -6.30 18.60 10.26
CA THR A 122 -6.79 19.98 10.16
C THR A 122 -5.99 20.93 11.05
N LYS A 123 -5.61 20.50 12.26
CA LYS A 123 -4.68 21.27 13.11
C LYS A 123 -3.31 21.46 12.42
N ALA A 124 -2.85 20.44 11.71
CA ALA A 124 -1.60 20.47 10.98
C ALA A 124 -1.62 21.38 9.73
N GLN A 125 -2.80 21.68 9.19
CA GLN A 125 -2.97 22.43 7.94
C GLN A 125 -3.18 23.95 8.15
N SER A 126 -2.81 24.52 9.30
CA SER A 126 -3.05 25.95 9.64
C SER A 126 -2.24 26.99 8.82
N GLY A 127 -1.80 26.68 7.60
CA GLY A 127 -1.18 27.62 6.66
C GLY A 127 -2.00 27.76 5.36
N ASP A 128 -1.65 28.72 4.49
CA ASP A 128 -2.34 29.08 3.22
C ASP A 128 -2.36 27.97 2.13
N GLY A 129 -2.27 26.69 2.51
CA GLY A 129 -2.31 25.55 1.62
C GLY A 129 -3.73 25.14 1.22
N PHE A 130 -3.85 24.60 0.01
CA PHE A 130 -5.10 24.11 -0.59
C PHE A 130 -5.97 23.27 0.38
N GLU A 131 -7.16 23.77 0.72
CA GLU A 131 -8.17 23.12 1.55
C GLU A 131 -8.88 21.98 0.80
N ALA A 132 -8.18 20.87 0.57
CA ALA A 132 -8.86 19.64 0.18
C ALA A 132 -9.62 19.05 1.38
N PRO A 133 -10.80 18.45 1.17
CA PRO A 133 -11.55 17.80 2.26
C PRO A 133 -10.69 16.70 2.91
N THR A 134 -10.36 16.90 4.19
CA THR A 134 -9.48 16.01 4.98
C THR A 134 -10.10 14.64 5.21
N GLY A 135 -11.44 14.55 5.23
CA GLY A 135 -12.19 13.30 5.41
C GLY A 135 -12.23 12.38 4.19
N LEU A 136 -12.03 12.93 2.98
CA LEU A 136 -12.31 12.20 1.73
C LEU A 136 -11.43 10.95 1.52
N PRO A 137 -10.10 10.97 1.82
CA PRO A 137 -9.28 9.77 1.73
C PRO A 137 -9.72 8.64 2.66
N PHE A 138 -10.23 8.96 3.87
CA PHE A 138 -10.69 7.94 4.83
C PHE A 138 -11.97 7.27 4.35
N VAL A 139 -12.92 8.04 3.83
CA VAL A 139 -14.15 7.50 3.23
C VAL A 139 -13.81 6.63 2.03
N ALA A 140 -12.90 7.08 1.17
CA ALA A 140 -12.46 6.33 0.01
C ALA A 140 -11.78 4.99 0.40
N ILE A 141 -10.92 4.99 1.43
CA ILE A 141 -10.32 3.75 1.95
C ILE A 141 -11.40 2.77 2.44
N PHE A 142 -12.39 3.25 3.19
CA PHE A 142 -13.47 2.39 3.70
C PHE A 142 -14.33 1.82 2.56
N ILE A 143 -14.73 2.65 1.59
CA ILE A 143 -15.50 2.20 0.43
C ILE A 143 -14.70 1.16 -0.38
N ASN A 144 -13.41 1.41 -0.62
CA ASN A 144 -12.56 0.46 -1.32
C ASN A 144 -12.45 -0.86 -0.55
N ALA A 145 -12.35 -0.83 0.78
CA ALA A 145 -12.35 -2.04 1.59
C ALA A 145 -13.66 -2.82 1.44
N VAL A 146 -14.82 -2.16 1.44
CA VAL A 146 -16.12 -2.80 1.20
C VAL A 146 -16.18 -3.43 -0.19
N LEU A 147 -15.72 -2.72 -1.23
CA LEU A 147 -15.69 -3.25 -2.60
C LEU A 147 -14.77 -4.47 -2.72
N ILE A 148 -13.62 -4.47 -2.03
CA ILE A 148 -12.71 -5.62 -2.00
C ILE A 148 -13.39 -6.88 -1.42
N PHE A 149 -14.17 -6.73 -0.35
CA PHE A 149 -14.87 -7.88 0.27
C PHE A 149 -16.17 -8.28 -0.43
N GLN A 150 -16.64 -7.52 -1.42
CA GLN A 150 -17.74 -7.93 -2.30
C GLN A 150 -17.28 -8.86 -3.43
N LEU A 151 -15.98 -8.93 -3.70
CA LEU A 151 -15.40 -9.83 -4.71
C LEU A 151 -15.44 -11.30 -4.25
N GLU A 152 -15.31 -12.23 -5.19
CA GLU A 152 -15.36 -13.64 -4.87
C GLU A 152 -14.20 -14.03 -3.93
N PRO A 153 -14.44 -14.81 -2.85
CA PRO A 153 -13.40 -15.14 -1.86
C PRO A 153 -12.17 -15.83 -2.48
N LEU A 154 -12.37 -16.55 -3.58
CA LEU A 154 -11.30 -17.20 -4.32
C LEU A 154 -10.39 -16.18 -5.01
N GLY A 155 -10.95 -15.16 -5.67
CA GLY A 155 -10.20 -14.07 -6.28
C GLY A 155 -9.39 -13.29 -5.23
N LEU A 156 -9.99 -13.02 -4.07
CA LEU A 156 -9.31 -12.39 -2.93
C LEU A 156 -8.14 -13.26 -2.41
N GLY A 157 -8.33 -14.57 -2.33
CA GLY A 157 -7.28 -15.52 -1.93
C GLY A 157 -6.08 -15.53 -2.89
N ILE A 158 -6.35 -15.52 -4.20
CA ILE A 158 -5.30 -15.42 -5.23
C ILE A 158 -4.56 -14.09 -5.10
N LEU A 159 -5.28 -12.97 -4.92
CA LEU A 159 -4.66 -11.66 -4.72
C LEU A 159 -3.72 -11.67 -3.51
N PHE A 160 -4.18 -12.20 -2.38
CA PHE A 160 -3.37 -12.24 -1.15
C PHE A 160 -2.10 -13.09 -1.35
N CYS A 161 -2.23 -14.24 -2.01
CA CYS A 161 -1.10 -15.10 -2.38
C CYS A 161 -0.11 -14.34 -3.28
N PHE A 162 -0.60 -13.67 -4.31
CA PHE A 162 0.20 -12.89 -5.24
C PHE A 162 0.95 -11.75 -4.56
N VAL A 163 0.26 -10.92 -3.78
CA VAL A 163 0.88 -9.81 -3.03
C VAL A 163 1.91 -10.33 -2.04
N SER A 164 1.62 -11.44 -1.35
CA SER A 164 2.56 -12.08 -0.42
C SER A 164 3.81 -12.57 -1.15
N LEU A 165 3.65 -13.22 -2.31
CA LEU A 165 4.76 -13.65 -3.14
C LEU A 165 5.61 -12.46 -3.62
N CYS A 166 4.98 -11.39 -4.09
CA CYS A 166 5.67 -10.16 -4.48
C CYS A 166 6.46 -9.55 -3.31
N ALA A 167 5.86 -9.49 -2.12
CA ALA A 167 6.53 -9.00 -0.92
C ALA A 167 7.74 -9.87 -0.55
N LEU A 168 7.59 -11.19 -0.57
CA LEU A 168 8.68 -12.13 -0.29
C LEU A 168 9.84 -11.97 -1.30
N LEU A 169 9.53 -11.89 -2.60
CA LEU A 169 10.53 -11.67 -3.64
C LEU A 169 11.23 -10.32 -3.48
N TYR A 170 10.49 -9.27 -3.10
CA TYR A 170 11.06 -7.95 -2.83
C TYR A 170 12.06 -8.00 -1.65
N PHE A 171 11.66 -8.59 -0.52
CA PHE A 171 12.54 -8.70 0.65
C PHE A 171 13.75 -9.59 0.38
N TRP A 172 13.58 -10.67 -0.39
CA TRP A 172 14.70 -11.51 -0.81
C TRP A 172 15.67 -10.74 -1.71
N SER A 173 15.16 -10.04 -2.73
CA SER A 173 16.01 -9.24 -3.63
C SER A 173 16.75 -8.12 -2.90
N SER A 174 16.07 -7.42 -1.98
CA SER A 174 16.67 -6.38 -1.15
C SER A 174 17.80 -6.91 -0.28
N GLY A 175 17.63 -8.10 0.32
CA GLY A 175 18.69 -8.77 1.08
C GLY A 175 19.92 -9.10 0.25
N SER A 176 19.73 -9.51 -1.02
CA SER A 176 20.84 -9.81 -1.93
C SER A 176 21.63 -8.56 -2.34
N GLN A 177 20.94 -7.43 -2.58
CA GLN A 177 21.61 -6.17 -2.96
C GLN A 177 22.47 -5.60 -1.82
N GLY A 178 22.02 -5.73 -0.57
CA GLY A 178 22.82 -5.33 0.60
C GLY A 178 24.14 -6.10 0.69
N ALA A 179 24.09 -7.41 0.48
CA ALA A 179 25.28 -8.27 0.49
C ALA A 179 26.26 -7.91 -0.65
N ASP A 180 25.75 -7.66 -1.86
CA ASP A 180 26.59 -7.28 -3.01
C ASP A 180 27.27 -5.91 -2.82
N ALA A 181 26.57 -4.96 -2.19
CA ALA A 181 27.11 -3.64 -1.87
C ALA A 181 28.25 -3.73 -0.85
N GLU A 182 28.09 -4.55 0.19
CA GLU A 182 29.12 -4.79 1.20
C GLU A 182 30.37 -5.45 0.60
N VAL A 183 30.18 -6.45 -0.27
CA VAL A 183 31.30 -7.11 -0.97
C VAL A 183 32.05 -6.11 -1.85
N LYS A 184 31.35 -5.31 -2.66
CA LYS A 184 31.99 -4.26 -3.48
C LYS A 184 32.75 -3.24 -2.65
N HIS A 185 32.21 -2.84 -1.51
CA HIS A 185 32.89 -1.92 -0.59
C HIS A 185 34.22 -2.50 -0.11
N ARG A 186 34.22 -3.75 0.38
CA ARG A 186 35.42 -4.46 0.85
C ARG A 186 36.49 -4.61 -0.25
N TRP A 187 36.11 -4.93 -1.48
CA TRP A 187 37.03 -4.98 -2.61
C TRP A 187 37.63 -3.60 -2.92
N SER A 188 36.84 -2.53 -2.83
CA SER A 188 37.32 -1.16 -3.08
C SER A 188 38.32 -0.66 -2.02
N GLU A 189 38.21 -1.15 -0.79
CA GLU A 189 39.18 -0.87 0.28
C GLU A 189 40.47 -1.67 0.08
N ALA A 190 40.35 -2.96 -0.29
CA ALA A 190 41.51 -3.80 -0.58
C ALA A 190 42.36 -3.24 -1.74
N VAL A 191 41.72 -2.75 -2.81
CA VAL A 191 42.42 -2.14 -3.95
C VAL A 191 43.06 -0.79 -3.59
N ARG A 192 42.50 -0.03 -2.64
CA ARG A 192 43.12 1.22 -2.17
C ARG A 192 44.31 1.02 -1.24
N ALA A 193 44.42 -0.17 -0.63
CA ALA A 193 45.50 -0.52 0.28
C ALA A 193 46.74 -1.12 -0.41
N SER A 194 46.65 -1.45 -1.71
CA SER A 194 47.73 -1.96 -2.56
C SER A 194 48.36 -0.87 -3.42
#